data_AF-A0A9E0PM71-F1
#
_entry.id   AF-A0A9E0PM71-F1
#
_cell.length_a   1.000
_cell.length_b   1.000
_cell.length_c   1.000
_cell.angle_alpha   90.00
_cell.angle_beta   90.00
_cell.angle_gamma   90.00
#
_symmetry.space_group_name_H-M   'P 1'
#
loop_
_entity.id
_entity.type
_entity.pdbx_description
1 polymer ?
#
loop_
_entity_poly.entity_id
_entity_poly.type
_entity_poly.pdbx_seq_one_letter_code
_entity_poly.pdbx_strand_id
1 'polypeptide(L)'
;MNSYLITTTEKSTCKRQLSEEYIAANNLTPVSTLAILSKSSKLEIKLAVAENRSTSLCTLLEMARNDDADLRFSMAENANLPIAVLTLLSEDDNPYISCRAERTLCLIRKGRKTAETNVISITSTARGAANRGFRRFIQTLTRIAKVC
;
A
#
# COMPACT_ATOMS: atom_id res chain seq x y z
N MET A 1 -18.86 13.37 -51.30
CA MET A 1 -17.46 13.58 -50.89
C MET A 1 -17.43 13.75 -49.37
N ASN A 2 -16.93 12.75 -48.62
CA ASN A 2 -16.72 12.69 -47.15
C ASN A 2 -17.51 11.59 -46.41
N SER A 3 -17.34 10.34 -46.82
CA SER A 3 -17.74 9.16 -46.00
C SER A 3 -16.55 8.28 -45.58
N TYR A 4 -15.32 8.63 -45.95
CA TYR A 4 -14.11 7.80 -45.72
C TYR A 4 -13.22 8.29 -44.57
N LEU A 5 -13.59 9.36 -43.86
CA LEU A 5 -12.77 9.93 -42.77
C LEU A 5 -13.14 9.42 -41.37
N ILE A 6 -14.20 8.64 -41.21
CA ILE A 6 -14.71 8.24 -39.87
C ILE A 6 -14.13 6.90 -39.40
N THR A 7 -13.63 6.04 -40.29
CA THR A 7 -13.21 4.66 -39.93
C THR A 7 -11.73 4.51 -39.55
N THR A 8 -10.89 5.53 -39.71
CA THR A 8 -9.46 5.46 -39.35
C THR A 8 -9.18 5.92 -37.91
N THR A 9 -10.10 6.63 -37.28
CA THR A 9 -9.98 7.08 -35.87
C THR A 9 -10.29 5.96 -34.87
N GLU A 10 -11.10 4.96 -35.25
CA GLU A 10 -11.49 3.86 -34.35
C GLU A 10 -10.44 2.75 -34.27
N LYS A 11 -9.66 2.52 -35.34
CA LYS A 11 -8.62 1.46 -35.35
C LYS A 11 -7.30 1.90 -34.70
N SER A 12 -7.11 3.21 -34.53
CA SER A 12 -5.89 3.82 -33.96
C SER A 12 -5.97 4.05 -32.44
N THR A 13 -7.16 4.07 -31.86
CA THR A 13 -7.37 4.15 -30.41
C THR A 13 -7.00 2.84 -29.72
N CYS A 14 -7.41 1.68 -30.22
CA CYS A 14 -7.11 0.38 -29.59
C CYS A 14 -5.60 0.09 -29.46
N LYS A 15 -4.80 0.46 -30.46
CA LYS A 15 -3.34 0.26 -30.43
C LYS A 15 -2.61 1.23 -29.49
N ARG A 16 -3.14 2.45 -29.31
CA ARG A 16 -2.63 3.45 -28.33
C ARG A 16 -3.08 3.14 -26.90
N GLN A 17 -4.32 2.65 -26.74
CA GLN A 17 -4.90 2.25 -25.44
C GLN A 17 -4.06 1.19 -24.74
N LEU A 18 -3.66 0.14 -25.45
CA LEU A 18 -2.79 -0.92 -24.92
C LEU A 18 -1.42 -0.41 -24.49
N SER A 19 -0.91 0.68 -25.11
CA SER A 19 0.37 1.27 -24.72
C SER A 19 0.26 2.11 -23.44
N GLU A 20 -0.85 2.82 -23.23
CA GLU A 20 -1.03 3.69 -22.06
C GLU A 20 -1.16 2.89 -20.76
N GLU A 21 -1.92 1.79 -20.78
CA GLU A 21 -2.03 0.89 -19.63
C GLU A 21 -0.69 0.23 -19.31
N TYR A 22 0.05 -0.21 -20.34
CA TYR A 22 1.39 -0.77 -20.17
C TYR A 22 2.38 0.24 -19.58
N ILE A 23 2.30 1.51 -20.02
CA ILE A 23 3.09 2.61 -19.46
C ILE A 23 2.67 2.83 -17.99
N ALA A 24 1.37 2.90 -17.69
CA ALA A 24 0.86 3.12 -16.34
C ALA A 24 1.30 2.01 -15.37
N ALA A 25 1.31 0.74 -15.79
CA ALA A 25 1.75 -0.40 -14.97
C ALA A 25 3.27 -0.50 -14.80
N ASN A 26 4.05 0.22 -15.60
CA ASN A 26 5.51 0.12 -15.57
C ASN A 26 6.11 1.03 -14.48
N ASN A 27 6.75 0.42 -13.48
CA ASN A 27 7.42 1.13 -12.38
C ASN A 27 8.60 2.01 -12.82
N LEU A 28 9.11 1.88 -14.04
CA LEU A 28 10.19 2.74 -14.55
C LEU A 28 9.68 4.05 -15.17
N THR A 29 8.36 4.24 -15.24
CA THR A 29 7.79 5.44 -15.84
C THR A 29 8.01 6.68 -14.99
N PRO A 30 8.34 7.82 -15.61
CA PRO A 30 8.57 9.04 -14.86
C PRO A 30 7.28 9.57 -14.26
N VAL A 31 7.38 10.12 -13.06
CA VAL A 31 6.26 10.69 -12.29
C VAL A 31 5.44 11.71 -13.10
N SER A 32 6.10 12.50 -13.94
CA SER A 32 5.44 13.48 -14.81
C SER A 32 4.47 12.83 -15.80
N THR A 33 4.82 11.67 -16.35
CA THR A 33 3.93 10.92 -17.26
C THR A 33 2.77 10.27 -16.51
N LEU A 34 3.02 9.73 -15.33
CA LEU A 34 1.97 9.17 -14.46
C LEU A 34 0.95 10.24 -14.04
N ALA A 35 1.41 11.47 -13.78
CA ALA A 35 0.53 12.61 -13.46
C ALA A 35 -0.36 13.05 -14.63
N ILE A 36 0.04 12.78 -15.88
CA ILE A 36 -0.80 13.01 -17.06
C ILE A 36 -1.81 11.86 -17.20
N LEU A 37 -1.36 10.62 -17.01
CA LEU A 37 -2.19 9.42 -17.10
C LEU A 37 -3.26 9.35 -16.01
N SER A 38 -3.02 9.90 -14.82
CA SER A 38 -4.03 10.00 -13.75
C SER A 38 -5.26 10.82 -14.15
N LYS A 39 -5.10 11.75 -15.11
CA LYS A 39 -6.20 12.58 -15.65
C LYS A 39 -6.88 11.95 -16.86
N SER A 40 -6.53 10.72 -17.23
CA SER A 40 -7.18 9.99 -18.33
C SER A 40 -8.66 9.77 -18.05
N SER A 41 -9.49 9.62 -19.06
CA SER A 41 -10.93 9.31 -18.88
C SER A 41 -11.18 7.85 -18.51
N LYS A 42 -10.20 6.96 -18.70
CA LYS A 42 -10.37 5.51 -18.48
C LYS A 42 -10.01 5.12 -17.07
N LEU A 43 -10.94 4.45 -16.40
CA LEU A 43 -10.76 3.95 -15.05
C LEU A 43 -9.62 2.93 -14.95
N GLU A 44 -9.47 2.04 -15.93
CA GLU A 44 -8.39 1.03 -16.00
C GLU A 44 -6.99 1.66 -15.94
N ILE A 45 -6.77 2.74 -16.71
CA ILE A 45 -5.47 3.45 -16.73
C ILE A 45 -5.22 4.12 -15.38
N LYS A 46 -6.24 4.75 -14.80
CA LYS A 46 -6.09 5.40 -13.49
C LYS A 46 -5.81 4.37 -12.39
N LEU A 47 -6.46 3.20 -12.41
CA LEU A 47 -6.17 2.12 -11.48
C LEU A 47 -4.72 1.64 -11.61
N ALA A 48 -4.24 1.43 -12.83
CA ALA A 48 -2.84 1.07 -13.06
C ALA A 48 -1.87 2.13 -12.52
N VAL A 49 -2.20 3.43 -12.66
CA VAL A 49 -1.43 4.52 -12.04
C VAL A 49 -1.49 4.45 -10.51
N ALA A 50 -2.66 4.16 -9.92
CA ALA A 50 -2.81 4.08 -8.47
C ALA A 50 -2.05 2.88 -7.87
N GLU A 51 -1.96 1.76 -8.60
CA GLU A 51 -1.21 0.56 -8.20
C GLU A 51 0.30 0.70 -8.39
N ASN A 52 0.74 1.62 -9.23
CA ASN A 52 2.16 1.81 -9.51
C ASN A 52 2.88 2.46 -8.32
N ARG A 53 3.95 1.80 -7.86
CA ARG A 53 4.78 2.24 -6.73
C ARG A 53 5.57 3.52 -7.00
N SER A 54 5.77 3.87 -8.28
CA SER A 54 6.47 5.07 -8.71
C SER A 54 5.57 6.30 -8.78
N THR A 55 4.26 6.13 -8.56
CA THR A 55 3.31 7.25 -8.52
C THR A 55 3.54 8.11 -7.29
N SER A 56 3.54 9.42 -7.47
CA SER A 56 3.77 10.35 -6.36
C SER A 56 2.61 10.34 -5.37
N LEU A 57 2.92 10.61 -4.10
CA LEU A 57 1.90 10.75 -3.06
C LEU A 57 0.91 11.88 -3.40
N CYS A 58 1.38 13.01 -3.94
CA CYS A 58 0.53 14.13 -4.32
C CYS A 58 -0.51 13.72 -5.36
N THR A 59 -0.10 13.00 -6.41
CA THR A 59 -1.03 12.51 -7.45
C THR A 59 -2.04 11.52 -6.89
N LEU A 60 -1.64 10.63 -5.98
CA LEU A 60 -2.57 9.69 -5.34
C LEU A 60 -3.61 10.40 -4.46
N LEU A 61 -3.19 11.44 -3.73
CA LEU A 61 -4.09 12.25 -2.91
C LEU A 61 -5.08 13.06 -3.75
N GLU A 62 -4.64 13.58 -4.90
CA GLU A 62 -5.52 14.27 -5.84
C GLU A 62 -6.57 13.31 -6.42
N MET A 63 -6.16 12.10 -6.80
CA MET A 63 -7.07 11.06 -7.30
C MET A 63 -8.09 10.66 -6.23
N ALA A 64 -7.63 10.41 -5.00
CA ALA A 64 -8.51 10.05 -3.88
C ALA A 64 -9.55 11.12 -3.52
N ARG A 65 -9.40 12.37 -3.96
CA ARG A 65 -10.37 13.46 -3.72
C ARG A 65 -11.30 13.73 -4.89
N ASN A 66 -10.80 13.63 -6.12
CA ASN A 66 -11.50 14.16 -7.30
C ASN A 66 -12.04 13.08 -8.23
N ASP A 67 -11.69 11.81 -8.03
CA ASP A 67 -12.10 10.73 -8.92
C ASP A 67 -13.39 10.02 -8.49
N ASP A 68 -13.91 9.24 -9.43
CA ASP A 68 -15.12 8.44 -9.32
C ASP A 68 -15.10 7.52 -8.09
N ALA A 69 -16.29 7.25 -7.55
CA ALA A 69 -16.45 6.39 -6.38
C ALA A 69 -15.87 4.98 -6.59
N ASP A 70 -15.95 4.45 -7.81
CA ASP A 70 -15.41 3.13 -8.17
C ASP A 70 -13.88 3.09 -8.05
N LEU A 71 -13.21 4.15 -8.50
CA LEU A 71 -11.76 4.26 -8.39
C LEU A 71 -11.34 4.38 -6.93
N ARG A 72 -12.00 5.25 -6.16
CA ARG A 72 -11.75 5.43 -4.73
C ARG A 72 -11.98 4.14 -3.95
N PHE A 73 -13.00 3.36 -4.33
CA PHE A 73 -13.26 2.05 -3.76
C PHE A 73 -12.11 1.07 -4.05
N SER A 74 -11.66 0.94 -5.30
CA SER A 74 -10.51 0.08 -5.65
C SER A 74 -9.23 0.51 -4.94
N MET A 75 -8.99 1.82 -4.79
CA MET A 75 -7.88 2.33 -3.97
C MET A 75 -8.02 1.89 -2.51
N ALA A 76 -9.21 1.97 -1.92
CA ALA A 76 -9.46 1.53 -0.54
C ALA A 76 -9.20 0.02 -0.33
N GLU A 77 -9.35 -0.81 -1.36
CA GLU A 77 -9.01 -2.24 -1.30
C GLU A 77 -7.51 -2.52 -1.38
N ASN A 78 -6.72 -1.58 -1.89
CA ASN A 78 -5.29 -1.79 -2.11
C ASN A 78 -4.47 -1.55 -0.84
N ALA A 79 -4.06 -2.65 -0.19
CA ALA A 79 -3.21 -2.61 1.00
C ALA A 79 -1.76 -2.13 0.76
N ASN A 80 -1.34 -1.99 -0.50
CA ASN A 80 -0.02 -1.46 -0.85
C ASN A 80 0.02 0.07 -0.93
N LEU A 81 -1.14 0.73 -0.89
CA LEU A 81 -1.19 2.18 -0.91
C LEU A 81 -0.59 2.79 0.37
N PRO A 82 -0.07 4.03 0.28
CA PRO A 82 0.38 4.75 1.45
C PRO A 82 -0.74 4.90 2.48
N ILE A 83 -0.39 4.71 3.76
CA ILE A 83 -1.34 4.84 4.90
C ILE A 83 -2.01 6.22 4.88
N ALA A 84 -1.31 7.28 4.47
CA ALA A 84 -1.89 8.62 4.36
C ALA A 84 -3.07 8.68 3.39
N VAL A 85 -3.00 7.98 2.25
CA VAL A 85 -4.08 7.91 1.26
C VAL A 85 -5.23 7.07 1.79
N LEU A 86 -4.96 5.91 2.40
CA LEU A 86 -5.99 5.08 3.01
C LEU A 86 -6.70 5.78 4.19
N THR A 87 -6.00 6.62 4.95
CA THR A 87 -6.60 7.42 6.03
C THR A 87 -7.54 8.48 5.47
N LEU A 88 -7.14 9.12 4.36
CA LEU A 88 -8.03 10.04 3.66
C LEU A 88 -9.29 9.33 3.15
N LEU A 89 -9.16 8.14 2.57
CA LEU A 89 -10.30 7.33 2.10
C LEU A 89 -11.18 6.80 3.24
N SER A 90 -10.65 6.66 4.47
CA SER A 90 -11.48 6.32 5.63
C SER A 90 -12.38 7.47 6.10
N GLU A 91 -12.07 8.70 5.71
CA GLU A 91 -12.87 9.91 5.99
C GLU A 91 -13.77 10.29 4.81
N ASP A 92 -13.91 9.40 3.82
CA ASP A 92 -14.73 9.62 2.63
C ASP A 92 -16.23 9.69 2.97
N ASP A 93 -16.97 10.54 2.26
CA ASP A 93 -18.42 10.70 2.41
C ASP A 93 -19.19 9.39 2.13
N ASN A 94 -18.64 8.51 1.28
CA ASN A 94 -19.28 7.24 0.96
C ASN A 94 -18.99 6.18 2.04
N PRO A 95 -20.02 5.68 2.76
CA PRO A 95 -19.84 4.73 3.85
C PRO A 95 -19.26 3.38 3.40
N TYR A 96 -19.47 2.98 2.15
CA TYR A 96 -18.90 1.75 1.61
C TYR A 96 -17.38 1.85 1.41
N ILE A 97 -16.91 3.04 0.98
CA ILE A 97 -15.49 3.31 0.75
C ILE A 97 -14.77 3.46 2.08
N SER A 98 -15.32 4.25 3.01
CA SER A 98 -14.72 4.45 4.32
C SER A 98 -14.60 3.16 5.12
N CYS A 99 -15.67 2.36 5.19
CA CYS A 99 -15.65 1.05 5.86
C CYS A 99 -14.61 0.10 5.21
N ARG A 100 -14.46 0.15 3.88
CA ARG A 100 -13.46 -0.66 3.18
C ARG A 100 -12.04 -0.20 3.51
N ALA A 101 -11.77 1.09 3.45
CA ALA A 101 -10.47 1.68 3.76
C ALA A 101 -10.05 1.39 5.21
N GLU A 102 -10.97 1.53 6.16
CA GLU A 102 -10.74 1.18 7.57
C GLU A 102 -10.38 -0.29 7.74
N ARG A 103 -11.08 -1.18 7.03
CA ARG A 103 -10.79 -2.62 7.06
C ARG A 103 -9.37 -2.90 6.55
N THR A 104 -8.98 -2.29 5.44
CA THR A 104 -7.63 -2.41 4.88
C THR A 104 -6.57 -1.88 5.86
N LEU A 105 -6.79 -0.70 6.47
CA LEU A 105 -5.91 -0.16 7.51
C LEU A 105 -5.78 -1.08 8.73
N CYS A 106 -6.88 -1.68 9.16
CA CYS A 106 -6.90 -2.64 10.27
C CYS A 106 -6.07 -3.89 9.94
N LEU A 107 -6.15 -4.39 8.70
CA LEU A 107 -5.35 -5.53 8.25
C LEU A 107 -3.84 -5.21 8.26
N ILE A 108 -3.44 -4.05 7.73
CA ILE A 108 -2.04 -3.60 7.73
C ILE A 108 -1.51 -3.49 9.17
N ARG A 109 -2.29 -2.91 10.08
CA ARG A 109 -1.93 -2.79 11.51
C ARG A 109 -1.78 -4.15 12.19
N LYS A 110 -2.67 -5.11 11.90
CA LYS A 110 -2.59 -6.47 12.44
C LYS A 110 -1.36 -7.21 11.91
N GLY A 111 -1.05 -7.10 10.62
CA GLY A 111 0.12 -7.72 10.01
C GLY A 111 1.46 -7.19 10.55
N ARG A 112 1.56 -5.89 10.86
CA ARG A 112 2.77 -5.36 11.52
C ARG A 112 2.96 -5.90 12.93
N LYS A 113 1.88 -5.96 13.72
CA LYS A 113 1.93 -6.46 15.10
C LYS A 113 2.41 -7.91 15.17
N THR A 114 1.94 -8.78 14.27
CA THR A 114 2.36 -10.19 14.25
C THR A 114 3.83 -10.35 13.87
N ALA A 115 4.34 -9.54 12.93
CA ALA A 115 5.76 -9.52 12.59
C ALA A 115 6.62 -9.04 13.77
N GLU A 116 6.22 -7.95 14.43
CA GLU A 116 6.93 -7.40 15.58
C GLU A 116 6.96 -8.37 16.79
N THR A 117 5.83 -9.03 17.10
CA THR A 117 5.78 -10.02 18.18
C THR A 117 6.65 -11.24 17.93
N ASN A 118 6.79 -11.67 16.66
CA ASN A 118 7.63 -12.80 16.30
C ASN A 118 9.13 -12.48 16.45
N VAL A 119 9.55 -11.26 16.10
CA VAL A 119 10.95 -10.82 16.31
C VAL A 119 11.27 -10.75 17.81
N ILE A 120 10.35 -10.24 18.64
CA ILE A 120 10.54 -10.12 20.09
C ILE A 120 10.57 -11.51 20.76
N SER A 121 9.72 -12.45 20.37
CA SER A 121 9.70 -13.80 20.95
C SER A 121 10.97 -14.59 20.63
N ILE A 122 11.49 -14.48 19.41
CA ILE A 122 12.76 -15.13 19.00
C ILE A 122 13.94 -14.55 19.81
N THR A 123 14.03 -13.22 19.91
CA THR A 123 15.15 -12.55 20.61
C THR A 123 15.09 -12.67 22.14
N SER A 124 13.89 -12.71 22.72
CA SER A 124 13.69 -12.92 24.17
C SER A 124 13.93 -14.37 24.60
N THR A 125 13.67 -15.36 23.73
CA THR A 125 13.99 -16.77 24.02
C THR A 125 15.50 -16.98 24.17
N ALA A 126 16.32 -16.34 23.33
CA ALA A 126 17.78 -16.35 23.46
C ALA A 126 18.26 -15.63 24.75
N ARG A 127 17.70 -14.45 25.06
CA ARG A 127 18.05 -13.67 26.26
C ARG A 127 17.59 -14.32 27.58
N GLY A 128 16.46 -15.01 27.56
CA GLY A 128 15.88 -15.73 28.71
C GLY A 128 16.62 -17.02 29.09
N ALA A 129 17.33 -17.66 28.15
CA ALA A 129 18.21 -18.78 28.46
C ALA A 129 19.47 -18.31 29.22
N ALA A 130 20.11 -17.23 28.77
CA ALA A 130 21.30 -16.65 29.41
C ALA A 130 21.02 -16.10 30.83
N ASN A 131 19.90 -15.38 31.00
CA ASN A 131 19.55 -14.81 32.32
C ASN A 131 19.18 -15.86 33.36
N ARG A 132 18.66 -17.03 32.96
CA ARG A 132 18.36 -18.13 33.89
C ARG A 132 19.63 -18.76 34.47
N GLY A 133 20.68 -18.93 33.66
CA GLY A 133 22.00 -19.40 34.13
C GLY A 133 22.65 -18.42 35.08
N PHE A 134 22.66 -17.13 34.73
CA PHE A 134 23.22 -16.07 35.57
C PHE A 134 22.50 -15.94 36.92
N ARG A 135 21.16 -16.06 36.96
CA ARG A 135 20.40 -15.99 38.22
C ARG A 135 20.72 -17.15 39.17
N ARG A 136 20.90 -18.37 38.65
CA ARG A 136 21.31 -19.53 39.46
C ARG A 136 22.73 -19.35 40.01
N PHE A 137 23.65 -18.83 39.19
CA PHE A 137 25.02 -18.52 39.59
C PHE A 137 25.07 -17.48 40.72
N ILE A 138 24.31 -16.38 40.60
CA ILE A 138 24.20 -15.37 41.66
C ILE A 138 23.60 -15.97 42.94
N GLN A 139 22.55 -16.78 42.85
CA GLN A 139 21.95 -17.45 44.03
C GLN A 139 22.93 -18.38 44.75
N THR A 140 23.76 -19.12 44.01
CA THR A 140 24.83 -19.94 44.61
C THR A 140 25.90 -19.09 45.29
N LEU A 141 26.32 -17.98 44.68
CA LEU A 141 27.30 -17.07 45.28
C LEU A 141 26.77 -16.42 46.57
N THR A 142 25.51 -15.98 46.58
CA THR A 142 24.89 -15.41 47.80
C THR A 142 24.75 -16.44 48.92
N ARG A 143 24.56 -17.73 48.59
CA ARG A 143 24.55 -18.81 49.59
C ARG A 143 25.92 -19.07 50.18
N ILE A 144 26.97 -19.10 49.36
CA ILE A 144 28.36 -19.29 49.81
C ILE A 144 28.79 -18.12 50.71
N ALA A 145 28.50 -16.88 50.30
CA ALA A 145 28.84 -15.68 51.05
C ALA A 145 28.08 -15.51 52.38
N LYS A 146 27.08 -16.34 52.68
CA LYS A 146 26.37 -16.35 53.97
C LYS A 146 26.88 -17.40 54.95
N VAL A 147 27.76 -18.30 54.51
CA VAL A 147 28.29 -19.42 55.33
C VAL A 147 29.73 -19.15 55.79
N CYS A 148 30.42 -18.19 55.17
CA CYS A 148 31.65 -17.58 55.69
C CYS A 148 31.32 -16.38 56.57
#